data_AF-A0A822BWZ2-F1
#
_entry.id   AF-A0A822BWZ2-F1
#
_cell.length_a   1.000
_cell.length_b   1.000
_cell.length_c   1.000
_cell.angle_alpha   90.00
_cell.angle_beta   90.00
_cell.angle_gamma   90.00
#
_symmetry.space_group_name_H-M   'P 1'
#
loop_
_entity.id
_entity.type
_entity.pdbx_description
1 polymer ?
#
loop_
_entity_poly.entity_id
_entity_poly.type
_entity_poly.pdbx_seq_one_letter_code
_entity_poly.pdbx_strand_id
1 'polypeptide(L)'
;MLPNNSVQCIVTSPPYNKLGLREGRQYKGQIIYDTYDDNMNEDEYQQWQCNLLNEINRVLTPNGSLFYNHKDRRYCKRDYPPENFILQSNLKLYQTIIWDRGYTANQNSGYFRPNLEKIFWLTKSSIDCLSLPKFYRNKLPECFKSSIWRIAPDRKHSHPAPFPQLLAAICIFAP
;
A
#
# COMPACT_ATOMS: atom_id res chain seq x y z
N MET A 1 -11.69 20.58 -3.98
CA MET A 1 -10.68 19.88 -3.16
C MET A 1 -11.29 19.50 -1.82
N LEU A 2 -10.87 18.39 -1.20
CA LEU A 2 -11.37 17.99 0.13
C LEU A 2 -10.85 18.94 1.23
N PRO A 3 -11.66 19.29 2.25
CA PRO A 3 -11.23 20.14 3.35
C PRO A 3 -10.14 19.50 4.21
N ASN A 4 -9.39 20.32 4.94
CA ASN A 4 -8.43 19.83 5.94
C ASN A 4 -9.17 19.04 7.03
N ASN A 5 -8.54 18.00 7.58
CA ASN A 5 -9.10 17.21 8.69
C ASN A 5 -10.54 16.70 8.44
N SER A 6 -10.87 16.31 7.21
CA SER A 6 -12.23 15.91 6.81
C SER A 6 -12.40 14.40 6.62
N VAL A 7 -11.31 13.64 6.56
CA VAL A 7 -11.35 12.20 6.29
C VAL A 7 -10.82 11.43 7.49
N GLN A 8 -11.61 10.49 8.00
CA GLN A 8 -11.20 9.68 9.14
C GLN A 8 -10.26 8.55 8.70
N CYS A 9 -10.69 7.71 7.75
CA CYS A 9 -9.94 6.54 7.31
C CYS A 9 -9.78 6.57 5.78
N ILE A 10 -8.58 6.24 5.28
CA ILE A 10 -8.29 6.07 3.86
C ILE A 10 -7.67 4.70 3.67
N VAL A 11 -8.16 3.95 2.68
CA VAL A 11 -7.56 2.68 2.24
C VAL A 11 -7.25 2.81 0.77
N THR A 12 -6.00 2.59 0.38
CA THR A 12 -5.56 2.80 -1.01
C THR A 12 -4.44 1.87 -1.42
N SER A 13 -4.37 1.58 -2.71
CA SER A 13 -3.30 0.84 -3.37
C SER A 13 -3.03 1.57 -4.69
N PRO A 14 -2.02 2.47 -4.74
CA PRO A 14 -1.73 3.22 -5.96
C PRO A 14 -1.05 2.32 -7.00
N PRO A 15 -0.87 2.79 -8.24
CA PRO A 15 -0.02 2.12 -9.22
C PRO A 15 1.40 1.95 -8.66
N TYR A 16 1.98 0.76 -8.80
CA TYR A 16 3.28 0.45 -8.20
C TYR A 16 4.47 0.84 -9.10
N ASN A 17 4.25 1.41 -10.27
CA ASN A 17 5.32 1.81 -11.19
C ASN A 17 6.30 0.67 -11.51
N LYS A 18 5.78 -0.50 -11.93
CA LYS A 18 6.60 -1.69 -12.17
C LYS A 18 7.48 -1.58 -13.40
N LEU A 19 7.07 -0.79 -14.40
CA LEU A 19 7.86 -0.54 -15.61
C LEU A 19 8.79 0.66 -15.46
N GLY A 20 8.56 1.56 -14.50
CA GLY A 20 9.41 2.73 -14.27
C GLY A 20 10.85 2.36 -13.95
N LEU A 21 11.05 1.37 -13.08
CA LEU A 21 12.37 0.80 -12.80
C LEU A 21 13.04 0.18 -14.03
N ARG A 22 12.29 -0.14 -15.09
CA ARG A 22 12.76 -0.79 -16.32
C ARG A 22 12.86 0.16 -17.50
N GLU A 23 12.69 1.46 -17.27
CA GLU A 23 12.65 2.48 -18.34
C GLU A 23 11.58 2.13 -19.39
N GLY A 24 10.41 1.68 -18.92
CA GLY A 24 9.29 1.29 -19.79
C GLY A 24 9.42 -0.09 -20.45
N ARG A 25 10.55 -0.79 -20.29
CA ARG A 25 10.74 -2.10 -20.93
C ARG A 25 9.83 -3.17 -20.34
N GLN A 26 8.97 -3.71 -21.20
CA GLN A 26 8.01 -4.75 -20.85
C GLN A 26 8.68 -6.09 -20.49
N TYR A 27 7.97 -6.91 -19.71
CA TYR A 27 8.41 -8.25 -19.34
C TYR A 27 7.25 -9.25 -19.21
N LYS A 28 7.56 -10.54 -19.34
CA LYS A 28 6.56 -11.62 -19.28
C LYS A 28 5.87 -11.64 -17.90
N GLY A 29 4.54 -11.66 -17.90
CA GLY A 29 3.73 -11.68 -16.68
C GLY A 29 3.56 -10.30 -16.02
N GLN A 30 3.89 -9.22 -16.74
CA GLN A 30 3.50 -7.88 -16.32
C GLN A 30 1.97 -7.73 -16.34
N ILE A 31 1.48 -6.83 -15.48
CA ILE A 31 0.09 -6.38 -15.51
C ILE A 31 0.02 -5.27 -16.54
N ILE A 32 -0.95 -5.33 -17.44
CA ILE A 32 -1.24 -4.30 -18.44
C ILE A 32 -2.54 -3.64 -18.02
N TYR A 33 -2.53 -2.33 -17.85
CA TYR A 33 -3.73 -1.54 -17.57
C TYR A 33 -4.22 -0.86 -18.85
N ASP A 34 -5.51 -0.59 -18.94
CA ASP A 34 -6.12 -0.06 -20.18
C ASP A 34 -5.73 1.40 -20.45
N THR A 35 -5.54 2.20 -19.40
CA THR A 35 -5.40 3.66 -19.50
C THR A 35 -4.16 4.22 -18.81
N TYR A 36 -3.27 3.38 -18.30
CA TYR A 36 -2.09 3.83 -17.54
C TYR A 36 -0.89 2.92 -17.74
N ASP A 37 0.23 3.49 -18.15
CA ASP A 37 1.41 2.72 -18.56
C ASP A 37 2.27 2.19 -17.40
N ASP A 38 2.07 2.70 -16.17
CA ASP A 38 2.81 2.25 -14.96
C ASP A 38 4.35 2.28 -15.13
N ASN A 39 4.84 3.29 -15.84
CA ASN A 39 6.23 3.41 -16.34
C ASN A 39 6.94 4.75 -16.02
N MET A 40 6.43 5.54 -15.08
CA MET A 40 6.99 6.82 -14.67
C MET A 40 8.46 6.71 -14.26
N ASN A 41 9.27 7.74 -14.51
CA ASN A 41 10.65 7.78 -14.01
C ASN A 41 10.65 7.55 -12.49
N GLU A 42 11.64 6.83 -11.97
CA GLU A 42 11.64 6.41 -10.57
C GLU A 42 11.65 7.59 -9.59
N ASP A 43 12.40 8.65 -9.87
CA ASP A 43 12.47 9.83 -9.00
C ASP A 43 11.16 10.63 -9.05
N GLU A 44 10.60 10.78 -10.26
CA GLU A 44 9.27 11.42 -10.45
C GLU A 44 8.17 10.64 -9.73
N TYR A 45 8.22 9.30 -9.78
CA TYR A 45 7.28 8.43 -9.10
C TYR A 45 7.36 8.58 -7.59
N GLN A 46 8.56 8.55 -7.01
CA GLN A 46 8.73 8.74 -5.57
C GLN A 46 8.25 10.13 -5.13
N GLN A 47 8.54 11.18 -5.90
CA GLN A 47 8.05 12.53 -5.63
C GLN A 47 6.52 12.60 -5.70
N TRP A 48 5.92 11.98 -6.71
CA TRP A 48 4.47 11.92 -6.85
C TRP A 48 3.81 11.19 -5.67
N GLN A 49 4.36 10.04 -5.26
CA GLN A 49 3.86 9.31 -4.09
C GLN A 49 4.01 10.13 -2.80
N CYS A 50 5.15 10.79 -2.59
CA CYS A 50 5.35 11.66 -1.44
C CYS A 50 4.34 12.82 -1.41
N ASN A 51 4.10 13.47 -2.56
CA ASN A 51 3.10 14.53 -2.69
C ASN A 51 1.69 14.03 -2.37
N LEU A 52 1.30 12.85 -2.87
CA LEU A 52 0.02 12.22 -2.55
C LEU A 52 -0.12 11.95 -1.05
N LEU A 53 0.91 11.37 -0.42
CA LEU A 53 0.92 11.10 1.02
C LEU A 53 0.83 12.39 1.85
N ASN A 54 1.47 13.46 1.40
CA ASN A 54 1.40 14.77 2.04
C ASN A 54 0.00 15.40 1.92
N GLU A 55 -0.67 15.25 0.78
CA GLU A 55 -2.07 15.66 0.63
C GLU A 55 -3.00 14.81 1.50
N ILE A 56 -2.73 13.51 1.63
CA ILE A 56 -3.46 12.65 2.56
C ILE A 56 -3.26 13.12 4.01
N ASN A 57 -2.03 13.47 4.41
CA ASN A 57 -1.76 14.04 5.72
C ASN A 57 -2.58 15.31 5.98
N ARG A 58 -2.79 16.17 4.97
CA ARG A 58 -3.62 17.39 5.11
C ARG A 58 -5.09 17.06 5.41
N VAL A 59 -5.67 16.10 4.68
CA VAL A 59 -7.10 15.78 4.78
C VAL A 59 -7.46 14.83 5.91
N LEU A 60 -6.53 14.00 6.41
CA LEU A 60 -6.78 13.12 7.54
C LEU A 60 -7.15 13.91 8.80
N THR A 61 -8.12 13.44 9.57
CA THR A 61 -8.38 13.97 10.91
C THR A 61 -7.17 13.75 11.83
N PRO A 62 -7.02 14.48 12.95
CA PRO A 62 -5.93 14.27 13.89
C PRO A 62 -5.75 12.81 14.30
N ASN A 63 -6.86 12.08 14.54
CA ASN A 63 -6.85 10.67 14.92
C ASN A 63 -7.17 9.72 13.76
N GLY A 64 -6.93 10.17 12.52
CA GLY A 64 -7.23 9.42 11.31
C GLY A 64 -6.14 8.44 10.90
N SER A 65 -6.54 7.42 10.15
CA SER A 65 -5.67 6.35 9.69
C SER A 65 -5.63 6.26 8.15
N LEU A 66 -4.44 6.03 7.61
CA LEU A 66 -4.22 5.63 6.22
C LEU A 66 -3.70 4.19 6.20
N PHE A 67 -4.31 3.35 5.38
CA PHE A 67 -3.79 2.04 4.98
C PHE A 67 -3.35 2.11 3.53
N TYR A 68 -2.04 2.20 3.35
CA TYR A 68 -1.41 2.31 2.05
C TYR A 68 -0.81 0.95 1.67
N ASN A 69 -1.40 0.26 0.69
CA ASN A 69 -0.89 -1.03 0.22
C ASN A 69 0.10 -0.82 -0.91
N HIS A 70 1.29 -1.41 -0.75
CA HIS A 70 2.32 -1.46 -1.78
C HIS A 70 3.12 -2.76 -1.66
N LYS A 71 4.07 -2.98 -2.57
CA LYS A 71 5.03 -4.09 -2.49
C LYS A 71 6.45 -3.66 -2.80
N ASP A 72 7.40 -4.50 -2.38
CA ASP A 72 8.78 -4.40 -2.85
C ASP A 72 8.81 -4.71 -4.34
N ARG A 73 9.51 -3.84 -5.09
CA ARG A 73 9.67 -3.98 -6.54
C ARG A 73 11.06 -4.49 -6.82
N ARG A 74 11.19 -5.49 -7.67
CA ARG A 74 12.48 -6.12 -7.96
C ARG A 74 12.97 -5.77 -9.36
N TYR A 75 14.17 -5.20 -9.43
CA TYR A 75 14.84 -4.89 -10.68
C TYR A 75 16.37 -4.98 -10.51
N CYS A 76 17.09 -5.41 -11.55
CA CYS A 76 18.56 -5.56 -11.52
C CYS A 76 19.11 -6.24 -10.26
N LYS A 77 18.54 -7.40 -9.89
CA LYS A 77 18.94 -8.23 -8.73
C LYS A 77 18.84 -7.54 -7.35
N ARG A 78 18.14 -6.40 -7.26
CA ARG A 78 17.86 -5.70 -6.00
C ARG A 78 16.36 -5.46 -5.82
N ASP A 79 15.96 -5.36 -4.56
CA ASP A 79 14.61 -4.93 -4.18
C ASP A 79 14.60 -3.42 -3.91
N TYR A 80 13.47 -2.80 -4.24
CA TYR A 80 13.18 -1.39 -4.05
C TYR A 80 11.98 -1.32 -3.11
N PRO A 81 12.23 -1.18 -1.80
CA PRO A 81 11.17 -1.10 -0.80
C PRO A 81 10.46 0.26 -0.90
N PRO A 82 9.12 0.30 -0.88
CA PRO A 82 8.37 1.55 -0.92
C PRO A 82 8.57 2.42 0.33
N GLU A 83 9.04 1.83 1.44
CA GLU A 83 9.42 2.54 2.67
C GLU A 83 10.37 3.72 2.38
N ASN A 84 11.23 3.60 1.36
CA ASN A 84 12.19 4.63 0.98
C ASN A 84 11.54 5.98 0.69
N PHE A 85 10.36 6.01 0.05
CA PHE A 85 9.63 7.25 -0.23
C PHE A 85 8.50 7.50 0.78
N ILE A 86 7.91 6.46 1.36
CA ILE A 86 6.85 6.61 2.38
C ILE A 86 7.37 7.40 3.59
N LEU A 87 8.58 7.06 4.05
CA LEU A 87 9.22 7.68 5.22
C LEU A 87 9.70 9.12 4.97
N GLN A 88 9.64 9.60 3.72
CA GLN A 88 9.92 10.99 3.38
C GLN A 88 8.66 11.89 3.45
N SER A 89 7.48 11.28 3.61
CA SER A 89 6.22 12.03 3.74
C SER A 89 6.02 12.59 5.15
N ASN A 90 5.05 13.49 5.28
CA ASN A 90 4.63 14.09 6.56
C ASN A 90 3.78 13.13 7.42
N LEU A 91 3.55 11.89 7.00
CA LEU A 91 2.83 10.89 7.80
C LEU A 91 3.79 10.13 8.71
N LYS A 92 3.26 9.61 9.82
CA LYS A 92 4.00 8.72 10.73
C LYS A 92 3.65 7.27 10.40
N LEU A 93 4.66 6.43 10.18
CA LEU A 93 4.44 4.98 10.07
C LEU A 93 4.13 4.40 11.45
N TYR A 94 2.90 3.96 11.65
CA TYR A 94 2.43 3.37 12.91
C TYR A 94 2.69 1.87 12.96
N GLN A 95 2.37 1.15 11.88
CA GLN A 95 2.60 -0.29 11.79
C GLN A 95 2.70 -0.75 10.34
N THR A 96 3.53 -1.76 10.07
CA THR A 96 3.50 -2.51 8.81
C THR A 96 2.77 -3.83 9.02
N ILE A 97 1.77 -4.08 8.18
CA ILE A 97 1.00 -5.32 8.12
C ILE A 97 1.43 -6.08 6.86
N ILE A 98 1.65 -7.38 6.98
CA ILE A 98 1.99 -8.25 5.86
C ILE A 98 0.72 -8.90 5.32
N TRP A 99 0.45 -8.66 4.05
CA TRP A 99 -0.57 -9.40 3.32
C TRP A 99 0.08 -10.61 2.65
N ASP A 100 -0.11 -11.78 3.24
CA ASP A 100 0.22 -13.06 2.64
C ASP A 100 -0.85 -13.44 1.63
N ARG A 101 -0.52 -13.32 0.35
CA ARG A 101 -1.42 -13.63 -0.76
C ARG A 101 -1.53 -15.12 -1.02
N GLY A 102 -0.63 -15.93 -0.48
CA GLY A 102 -0.51 -17.37 -0.76
C GLY A 102 -0.18 -17.73 -2.23
N TYR A 103 -0.06 -16.74 -3.13
CA TYR A 103 0.12 -16.96 -4.56
C TYR A 103 0.85 -15.79 -5.24
N THR A 104 1.70 -16.13 -6.21
CA THR A 104 2.33 -15.17 -7.13
C THR A 104 2.35 -15.72 -8.56
N ALA A 105 2.14 -14.85 -9.55
CA ALA A 105 2.34 -15.19 -10.96
C ALA A 105 3.84 -15.22 -11.33
N ASN A 106 4.72 -14.67 -10.49
CA ASN A 106 6.15 -14.61 -10.74
C ASN A 106 6.85 -15.93 -10.37
N GLN A 107 7.23 -16.71 -11.38
CA GLN A 107 7.85 -18.03 -11.22
C GLN A 107 9.36 -18.04 -11.48
N ASN A 108 10.03 -16.89 -11.36
CA ASN A 108 11.48 -16.81 -11.54
C ASN A 108 12.22 -17.62 -10.46
N SER A 109 13.16 -18.48 -10.86
CA SER A 109 13.91 -19.37 -9.95
C SER A 109 15.11 -18.72 -9.26
N GLY A 110 15.48 -17.48 -9.64
CA GLY A 110 16.66 -16.80 -9.09
C GLY A 110 16.45 -16.15 -7.72
N TYR A 111 15.27 -16.26 -7.10
CA TYR A 111 14.95 -15.71 -5.79
C TYR A 111 13.66 -16.34 -5.22
N PHE A 112 13.40 -16.11 -3.93
CA PHE A 112 12.17 -16.57 -3.29
C PHE A 112 10.93 -15.93 -3.91
N ARG A 113 9.86 -16.71 -4.06
CA ARG A 113 8.62 -16.27 -4.68
C ARG A 113 8.03 -15.06 -3.92
N PRO A 114 7.78 -13.92 -4.59
CA PRO A 114 7.20 -12.74 -3.96
C PRO A 114 5.68 -12.92 -3.80
N ASN A 115 5.30 -13.65 -2.75
CA ASN A 115 3.91 -14.01 -2.41
C ASN A 115 3.27 -13.03 -1.43
N LEU A 116 3.97 -11.99 -1.01
CA LEU A 116 3.47 -11.01 -0.06
C LEU A 116 3.36 -9.62 -0.68
N GLU A 117 2.50 -8.81 -0.06
CA GLU A 117 2.52 -7.35 -0.14
C GLU A 117 2.51 -6.76 1.26
N LYS A 118 2.79 -5.46 1.36
CA LYS A 118 2.82 -4.71 2.61
C LYS A 118 1.65 -3.74 2.63
N ILE A 119 1.04 -3.58 3.78
CA ILE A 119 0.06 -2.54 4.07
C ILE A 119 0.67 -1.68 5.17
N PHE A 120 0.92 -0.42 4.85
CA PHE A 120 1.48 0.55 5.76
C PHE A 120 0.31 1.28 6.45
N TRP A 121 0.15 1.04 7.75
CA TRP A 121 -0.73 1.84 8.60
C TRP A 121 0.01 3.10 9.00
N LEU A 122 -0.41 4.21 8.41
CA LEU A 122 0.15 5.55 8.56
C LEU A 122 -0.85 6.44 9.32
N THR A 123 -0.34 7.31 10.18
CA THR A 123 -1.15 8.27 10.97
C THR A 123 -0.67 9.70 10.74
N LYS A 124 -1.54 10.66 11.05
CA LYS A 124 -1.24 12.09 10.88
C LYS A 124 -0.06 12.51 11.77
N SER A 125 0.84 13.35 11.26
CA SER A 125 2.04 13.79 12.00
C SER A 125 1.75 14.51 13.32
N SER A 126 0.60 15.18 13.43
CA SER A 126 0.24 15.99 14.61
C SER A 126 -0.18 15.16 15.83
N ILE A 127 -0.33 13.84 15.71
CA ILE A 127 -0.52 12.95 16.86
C ILE A 127 0.74 13.01 17.74
N ASP A 128 0.57 13.41 19.01
CA ASP A 128 1.60 13.26 20.02
C ASP A 128 1.75 11.78 20.43
N CYS A 129 2.80 11.42 21.16
CA CYS A 129 3.01 10.04 21.61
C CYS A 129 1.92 9.53 22.60
N LEU A 130 1.00 10.39 23.03
CA LEU A 130 -0.08 10.08 23.96
C LEU A 130 -1.40 9.79 23.25
N SER A 131 -1.55 10.24 22.00
CA SER A 131 -2.74 10.06 21.19
C SER A 131 -2.62 8.80 20.34
N LEU A 132 -3.55 7.86 20.52
CA LEU A 132 -3.62 6.64 19.71
C LEU A 132 -4.64 6.78 18.59
N PRO A 133 -4.39 6.25 17.39
CA PRO A 133 -5.44 6.08 16.39
C PRO A 133 -6.53 5.18 16.97
N LYS A 134 -7.77 5.35 16.50
CA LYS A 134 -8.87 4.49 16.93
C LYS A 134 -8.60 3.08 16.42
N PHE A 135 -8.72 2.07 17.28
CA PHE A 135 -8.57 0.67 16.88
C PHE A 135 -9.50 -0.24 17.67
N TYR A 136 -10.39 -0.93 16.96
CA TYR A 136 -11.40 -1.82 17.53
C TYR A 136 -11.00 -3.29 17.40
N ARG A 137 -9.84 -3.65 17.94
CA ARG A 137 -9.25 -5.01 17.84
C ARG A 137 -10.19 -6.12 18.31
N ASN A 138 -11.01 -5.86 19.32
CA ASN A 138 -11.97 -6.82 19.87
C ASN A 138 -13.10 -7.17 18.89
N LYS A 139 -13.38 -6.32 17.89
CA LYS A 139 -14.38 -6.58 16.85
C LYS A 139 -13.83 -7.34 15.65
N LEU A 140 -12.51 -7.55 15.58
CA LEU A 140 -11.87 -8.31 14.51
C LEU A 140 -11.93 -9.82 14.80
N PRO A 141 -12.11 -10.66 13.76
CA PRO A 141 -11.84 -12.09 13.87
C PRO A 141 -10.40 -12.36 14.34
N GLU A 142 -10.18 -13.45 15.06
CA GLU A 142 -8.89 -13.77 15.68
C GLU A 142 -7.73 -13.77 14.68
N CYS A 143 -7.95 -14.32 13.48
CA CYS A 143 -6.95 -14.38 12.42
C CYS A 143 -6.49 -13.00 11.91
N PHE A 144 -7.28 -11.94 12.10
CA PHE A 144 -6.97 -10.58 11.69
C PHE A 144 -6.51 -9.68 12.84
N LYS A 145 -6.41 -10.21 14.07
CA LYS A 145 -5.80 -9.49 15.20
C LYS A 145 -4.26 -9.46 15.12
N SER A 146 -3.65 -10.26 14.25
CA SER A 146 -2.21 -10.28 14.01
C SER A 146 -1.82 -9.35 12.85
N SER A 147 -0.54 -8.98 12.74
CA SER A 147 -0.01 -8.19 11.62
C SER A 147 0.29 -9.01 10.37
N ILE A 148 -0.12 -10.28 10.32
CA ILE A 148 0.01 -11.13 9.14
C ILE A 148 -1.40 -11.57 8.71
N TRP A 149 -1.84 -11.08 7.56
CA TRP A 149 -3.16 -11.37 7.01
C TRP A 149 -3.04 -12.31 5.83
N ARG A 150 -3.63 -13.51 5.96
CA ARG A 150 -3.71 -14.50 4.90
C ARG A 150 -5.02 -14.31 4.14
N ILE A 151 -4.94 -13.69 2.96
CA ILE A 151 -6.10 -13.40 2.11
C ILE A 151 -5.71 -13.71 0.68
N ALA A 152 -6.45 -14.58 -0.02
CA ALA A 152 -6.18 -14.84 -1.42
C ALA A 152 -6.50 -13.60 -2.29
N PRO A 153 -5.76 -13.33 -3.38
CA PRO A 153 -6.12 -12.29 -4.33
C PRO A 153 -7.51 -12.54 -4.92
N ASP A 154 -8.26 -11.47 -5.13
CA ASP A 154 -9.53 -11.56 -5.85
C ASP A 154 -9.30 -11.93 -7.32
N ARG A 155 -10.23 -12.66 -7.91
CA ARG A 155 -10.22 -13.11 -9.31
C ARG A 155 -11.47 -12.70 -10.09
N LYS A 156 -12.44 -12.04 -9.46
CA LYS A 156 -13.80 -11.83 -10.01
C LYS A 156 -14.05 -10.44 -10.62
N HIS A 157 -13.02 -9.73 -11.06
CA HIS A 157 -13.16 -8.33 -11.52
C HIS A 157 -12.54 -8.10 -12.90
N SER A 158 -13.07 -7.08 -13.61
CA SER A 158 -12.54 -6.59 -14.89
C SER A 158 -11.17 -5.90 -14.73
N HIS A 159 -10.87 -5.37 -13.54
CA HIS A 159 -9.59 -4.74 -13.26
C HIS A 159 -8.47 -5.79 -13.14
N PRO A 160 -7.30 -5.59 -13.79
CA PRO A 160 -6.25 -6.61 -13.85
C PRO A 160 -5.47 -6.79 -12.54
N ALA A 161 -5.66 -5.89 -11.57
CA ALA A 161 -5.12 -5.98 -10.22
C ALA A 161 -6.20 -5.62 -9.18
N PRO A 162 -7.13 -6.52 -8.85
CA PRO A 162 -8.22 -6.20 -7.93
C PRO A 162 -7.73 -6.16 -6.47
N PHE A 163 -8.22 -5.17 -5.74
CA PHE A 163 -7.98 -5.02 -4.30
C PHE A 163 -9.06 -5.80 -3.53
N PRO A 164 -8.71 -6.81 -2.69
CA PRO A 164 -9.72 -7.62 -2.01
C PRO A 164 -10.59 -6.78 -1.07
N GLN A 165 -11.92 -6.84 -1.25
CA GLN A 165 -12.86 -6.09 -0.41
C GLN A 165 -12.74 -6.43 1.08
N LEU A 166 -12.47 -7.70 1.41
CA LEU A 166 -12.24 -8.14 2.78
C LEU A 166 -11.06 -7.39 3.44
N LEU A 167 -9.97 -7.18 2.70
CA LEU A 167 -8.80 -6.46 3.19
C LEU A 167 -9.18 -5.01 3.53
N ALA A 168 -9.91 -4.33 2.64
CA ALA A 168 -10.44 -2.99 2.91
C ALA A 168 -11.37 -2.96 4.14
N ALA A 169 -12.24 -3.96 4.27
CA ALA A 169 -13.18 -4.07 5.39
C ALA A 169 -12.49 -4.32 6.74
N ILE A 170 -11.31 -4.94 6.76
CA ILE A 170 -10.51 -5.11 7.99
C ILE A 170 -9.86 -3.77 8.38
N CYS A 171 -9.33 -3.02 7.43
CA CYS A 171 -8.67 -1.73 7.67
C CYS A 171 -9.59 -0.72 8.40
N ILE A 172 -10.88 -0.69 8.08
CA ILE A 172 -11.83 0.26 8.71
C ILE A 172 -12.11 -0.01 10.21
N PHE A 173 -11.62 -1.12 10.78
CA PHE A 173 -11.62 -1.33 12.23
C PHE A 173 -10.53 -0.54 12.96
N ALA A 174 -9.59 0.06 12.23
CA ALA A 174 -8.65 1.04 12.73
C ALA A 174 -8.83 2.37 11.98
N PRO A 175 -9.98 3.05 12.14
CA PRO A 175 -10.29 4.24 11.36
C PRO A 175 -9.45 5.45 11.78
#